data_AF-A0A524CQM3-F1
#
_entry.id   AF-A0A524CQM3-F1
#
_cell.length_a   1.000
_cell.length_b   1.000
_cell.length_c   1.000
_cell.angle_alpha   90.00
_cell.angle_beta   90.00
_cell.angle_gamma   90.00
#
_symmetry.space_group_name_H-M   'P 1'
#
loop_
_entity.id
_entity.type
_entity.pdbx_description
1 polymer ?
#
loop_
_entity_poly.entity_id
_entity_poly.type
_entity_poly.pdbx_seq_one_letter_code
_entity_poly.pdbx_strand_id
1 'polypeptide(L)'
;MEKYYCTECKRYHYRGKIYQEHLSYKKKKDINSLKKNEIDSLDLERFRPIAQRQISRLLIKMESTGNHELYSNEISKIINKELGK
;
A
#
# COMPACT_ATOMS: atom_id res chain seq x y z
N MET A 1 -2.03 -24.46 26.51
CA MET A 1 -2.19 -23.26 25.66
C MET A 1 -1.17 -23.34 24.54
N GLU A 2 -1.64 -23.44 23.29
CA GLU A 2 -0.76 -23.38 22.12
C GLU A 2 -0.17 -21.97 21.98
N LYS A 3 1.14 -21.88 21.71
CA LYS A 3 1.84 -20.61 21.48
C LYS A 3 2.27 -20.56 20.02
N TYR A 4 1.93 -19.46 19.34
CA TYR A 4 2.25 -19.25 17.92
C TYR A 4 3.41 -18.26 17.82
N TYR A 5 4.51 -18.65 17.19
CA TYR A 5 5.70 -17.81 17.06
C TYR A 5 5.74 -17.12 15.70
N CYS A 6 5.91 -15.80 15.70
CA CYS A 6 6.19 -15.05 14.47
C CYS A 6 7.71 -14.92 14.28
N THR A 7 8.24 -15.48 13.20
CA THR A 7 9.67 -15.41 12.83
C THR A 7 10.11 -14.01 12.43
N GLU A 8 9.21 -13.19 11.88
CA GLU A 8 9.54 -11.82 11.48
C GLU A 8 9.64 -10.86 12.67
N CYS A 9 8.74 -11.00 13.65
CA CYS A 9 8.71 -10.12 14.82
C CYS A 9 9.50 -10.68 16.00
N LYS A 10 9.99 -11.92 15.88
CA LYS A 10 10.67 -12.69 16.91
C LYS A 10 9.90 -12.71 18.25
N ARG A 11 8.56 -12.81 18.18
CA ARG A 11 7.64 -12.72 19.34
C ARG A 11 6.65 -13.88 19.37
N TYR A 12 6.24 -14.26 20.58
CA TYR A 12 5.23 -15.29 20.82
C TYR A 12 3.83 -14.68 20.99
N HIS A 13 2.85 -15.28 20.34
CA HIS A 13 1.44 -14.96 20.44
C HIS A 13 0.69 -16.10 21.14
N TYR A 14 -0.07 -15.75 22.16
CA TYR A 14 -0.75 -16.71 23.05
C TYR A 14 -2.17 -17.09 22.57
N ARG A 15 -2.63 -16.47 21.48
CA ARG A 15 -3.94 -16.75 20.85
C ARG A 15 -3.79 -16.86 19.35
N GLY A 16 -4.27 -17.97 18.76
CA GLY A 16 -4.24 -18.20 17.31
C GLY A 16 -4.93 -17.10 16.50
N LYS A 17 -6.05 -16.54 16.99
CA LYS A 17 -6.75 -15.41 16.35
C LYS A 17 -5.86 -14.16 16.25
N ILE A 18 -5.12 -13.83 17.32
CA ILE A 18 -4.19 -12.69 17.33
C ILE A 18 -3.03 -12.94 16.36
N TYR A 19 -2.56 -14.19 16.25
CA TYR A 19 -1.51 -14.56 15.30
C TYR A 19 -1.98 -14.45 13.84
N GLN A 20 -3.21 -14.87 13.52
CA GLN A 20 -3.78 -14.72 12.17
C GLN A 20 -4.03 -13.25 11.80
N GLU A 21 -4.55 -12.45 12.73
CA GLU A 21 -4.70 -10.99 12.54
C GLU A 21 -3.32 -10.33 12.35
N HIS A 22 -2.32 -10.74 13.13
CA HIS A 22 -0.94 -10.27 13.00
C HIS A 22 -0.34 -10.55 11.61
N LEU A 23 -0.47 -11.79 11.11
CA LEU A 23 -0.01 -12.16 9.77
C LEU A 23 -0.76 -11.39 8.68
N SER A 24 -2.07 -11.20 8.83
CA SER A 24 -2.90 -10.45 7.88
C SER A 24 -2.51 -8.97 7.81
N TYR A 25 -2.22 -8.36 8.96
CA TYR A 25 -1.79 -6.97 9.05
C TYR A 25 -0.40 -6.76 8.43
N LYS A 26 0.53 -7.69 8.68
CA LYS A 26 1.86 -7.70 8.06
C LYS A 26 1.79 -7.80 6.54
N LYS A 27 1.01 -8.75 6.03
CA LYS A 27 0.81 -8.94 4.58
C LYS A 27 0.23 -7.69 3.90
N LYS A 28 -0.70 -6.97 4.57
CA LYS A 28 -1.20 -5.67 4.09
C LYS A 28 -0.13 -4.57 4.09
N LYS A 29 0.73 -4.55 5.10
CA LYS A 29 1.80 -3.55 5.23
C LYS A 29 2.86 -3.69 4.14
N ASP A 30 3.25 -4.93 3.81
CA ASP A 30 4.21 -5.20 2.74
C ASP A 30 3.65 -4.82 1.36
N ILE A 31 2.38 -5.12 1.08
CA ILE A 31 1.69 -4.69 -0.15
C ILE A 31 1.66 -3.15 -0.27
N ASN A 32 1.35 -2.45 0.82
CA ASN A 32 1.35 -0.98 0.81
C ASN A 32 2.75 -0.38 0.64
N SER A 33 3.79 -1.04 1.15
CA SER A 33 5.18 -0.61 0.94
C SER A 33 5.64 -0.82 -0.51
N LEU A 34 5.24 -1.95 -1.12
CA LEU A 34 5.52 -2.25 -2.52
C LEU A 34 4.84 -1.24 -3.45
N LYS A 35 3.56 -0.94 -3.22
CA LYS A 35 2.82 0.06 -4.02
C LYS A 35 3.41 1.47 -3.95
N LYS A 36 3.98 1.87 -2.81
CA LYS A 36 4.61 3.19 -2.68
C LYS A 36 5.89 3.27 -3.53
N ASN A 37 6.73 2.25 -3.48
CA ASN A 37 7.96 2.18 -4.28
C ASN A 37 7.67 2.11 -5.80
N GLU A 38 6.59 1.44 -6.20
CA GLU A 38 6.17 1.40 -7.61
C GLU A 38 5.78 2.80 -8.13
N ILE A 39 5.09 3.60 -7.33
CA ILE A 39 4.71 4.98 -7.69
C ILE A 39 5.95 5.88 -7.77
N ASP A 40 6.90 5.75 -6.84
CA ASP A 40 8.14 6.54 -6.86
C ASP A 40 9.05 6.19 -8.05
N SER A 41 8.92 4.97 -8.60
CA SER A 41 9.65 4.52 -9.79
C SER A 41 8.99 4.88 -11.13
N LEU A 42 7.79 5.45 -11.11
CA LEU A 42 7.04 5.79 -12.30
C LEU A 42 7.50 7.13 -12.89
N ASP A 43 7.91 7.11 -14.15
CA ASP A 43 8.20 8.29 -14.94
C ASP A 43 6.90 9.04 -15.27
N LEU A 44 6.40 9.80 -14.29
CA LEU A 44 5.14 10.55 -14.38
C LEU A 44 5.18 11.60 -15.49
N GLU A 45 6.35 12.01 -15.99
CA GLU A 45 6.50 13.00 -17.07
C GLU A 45 5.85 12.54 -18.38
N ARG A 46 5.71 11.22 -18.58
CA ARG A 46 5.06 10.64 -19.77
C ARG A 46 3.54 10.72 -19.75
N PHE A 47 2.94 10.98 -18.60
CA PHE A 47 1.49 11.06 -18.47
C PHE A 47 0.95 12.41 -18.88
N ARG A 48 -0.34 12.46 -19.24
CA ARG A 48 -0.98 13.74 -19.55
C ARG A 48 -0.91 14.68 -18.34
N PRO A 49 -0.78 16.01 -18.56
CA PRO A 49 -0.71 16.98 -17.47
C PRO A 49 -1.90 16.94 -16.50
N ILE A 50 -3.06 16.44 -16.95
CA ILE A 50 -4.23 16.24 -16.09
C ILE A 50 -4.07 15.04 -15.15
N ALA A 51 -3.49 13.93 -15.63
CA ALA A 51 -3.24 12.74 -14.83
C ALA A 51 -2.14 13.00 -13.79
N GLN A 52 -1.05 13.68 -14.18
CA GLN A 52 0.00 14.11 -13.25
C GLN A 52 -0.56 14.94 -12.08
N ARG A 53 -1.42 15.93 -12.39
CA ARG A 53 -2.07 16.77 -11.37
C ARG A 53 -2.99 15.97 -10.45
N GLN A 54 -3.71 14.99 -10.98
CA GLN A 54 -4.56 14.12 -10.18
C GLN A 54 -3.74 13.24 -9.24
N ILE A 55 -2.71 12.56 -9.75
CA ILE A 55 -1.82 11.71 -8.95
C ILE A 55 -1.16 12.51 -7.83
N SER A 56 -0.61 13.69 -8.14
CA SER A 56 0.02 14.56 -7.15
C SER A 56 -0.94 14.97 -6.02
N ARG A 57 -2.18 15.35 -6.38
CA ARG A 57 -3.23 15.68 -5.38
C ARG A 57 -3.59 14.49 -4.50
N LEU A 58 -3.64 13.28 -5.06
CA LEU A 58 -3.97 12.07 -4.31
C LEU A 58 -2.83 11.66 -3.38
N LEU A 59 -1.57 11.82 -3.80
CA LEU A 59 -0.40 11.59 -2.94
C LEU A 59 -0.40 12.53 -1.72
N ILE A 60 -0.66 13.82 -1.93
CA ILE A 60 -0.76 14.78 -0.81
C ILE A 60 -1.90 14.38 0.16
N LYS A 61 -3.06 13.99 -0.37
CA LYS A 61 -4.18 13.52 0.46
C LYS A 61 -3.85 12.23 1.20
N MET A 62 -3.11 11.34 0.57
CA MET A 62 -2.66 10.09 1.16
C MET A 62 -1.77 10.33 2.37
N GLU A 63 -0.84 11.27 2.27
CA GLU A 63 0.02 11.66 3.40
C GLU A 63 -0.76 12.36 4.51
N SER A 64 -1.69 13.27 4.16
CA SER A 64 -2.42 14.04 5.17
C SER A 64 -3.46 13.23 5.96
N THR A 65 -4.02 12.19 5.35
CA THR A 65 -5.08 11.37 5.97
C THR A 65 -4.59 10.00 6.45
N GLY A 66 -3.41 9.55 6.00
CA GLY A 66 -2.89 8.21 6.28
C GLY A 66 -3.67 7.07 5.61
N ASN A 67 -4.67 7.35 4.77
CA ASN A 67 -5.50 6.32 4.13
C ASN A 67 -4.84 5.78 2.85
N HIS A 68 -3.72 5.08 3.01
CA HIS A 68 -2.92 4.57 1.89
C HIS A 68 -3.69 3.63 0.94
N GLU A 69 -4.63 2.83 1.47
CA GLU A 69 -5.37 1.85 0.66
C GLU A 69 -6.30 2.52 -0.35
N LEU A 70 -7.05 3.53 0.07
CA LEU A 70 -7.97 4.26 -0.80
C LEU A 70 -7.22 4.98 -1.93
N TYR A 71 -6.23 5.79 -1.56
CA TYR A 71 -5.54 6.65 -2.52
C TYR A 71 -4.60 5.88 -3.44
N SER A 72 -3.95 4.81 -2.96
CA SER A 72 -3.14 3.96 -3.86
C SER A 72 -4.01 3.30 -4.94
N ASN A 73 -5.22 2.83 -4.59
CA ASN A 73 -6.13 2.24 -5.57
C ASN A 73 -6.63 3.27 -6.60
N GLU A 74 -6.92 4.51 -6.20
CA GLU A 74 -7.28 5.57 -7.15
C GLU A 74 -6.12 5.96 -8.08
N ILE A 75 -4.91 6.09 -7.52
CA ILE A 75 -3.69 6.37 -8.30
C ILE A 75 -3.43 5.25 -9.31
N SER A 76 -3.54 3.98 -8.90
CA SER A 76 -3.37 2.84 -9.81
C SER A 76 -4.38 2.85 -10.97
N LYS A 77 -5.63 3.25 -10.72
CA LYS A 77 -6.65 3.38 -11.80
C LYS A 77 -6.25 4.44 -12.83
N ILE A 78 -5.72 5.57 -12.37
CA ILE A 78 -5.25 6.64 -13.25
C ILE A 78 -4.04 6.15 -14.07
N ILE A 79 -3.08 5.50 -13.42
CA ILE A 79 -1.89 4.93 -14.08
C ILE A 79 -2.30 3.93 -15.15
N ASN A 80 -3.17 2.96 -14.83
CA ASN A 80 -3.62 1.95 -15.80
C ASN A 80 -4.30 2.60 -17.01
N LYS A 81 -5.11 3.64 -16.78
CA LYS A 81 -5.76 4.41 -17.84
C LYS A 81 -4.75 5.14 -18.75
N GLU A 82 -3.68 5.70 -18.20
CA GLU A 82 -2.62 6.35 -19.00
C GLU A 82 -1.77 5.31 -19.74
N LEU A 83 -1.61 4.11 -19.19
CA LEU A 83 -0.89 2.98 -19.81
C LEU A 83 -1.74 2.17 -20.81
N GLY A 84 -3.05 2.45 -20.92
CA GLY A 84 -3.97 1.70 -21.78
C GLY A 84 -4.26 0.27 -21.31
N LYS A 85 -4.18 0.01 -20.00
CA LYS A 85 -4.43 -1.29 -19.35
C LYS A 85 -5.80 -1.34 -18.68
#